data_AF-A0A3D1P7E7-F1
#
_entry.id   AF-A0A3D1P7E7-F1
#
_cell.length_a   1.000
_cell.length_b   1.000
_cell.length_c   1.000
_cell.angle_alpha   90.00
_cell.angle_beta   90.00
_cell.angle_gamma   90.00
#
_symmetry.space_group_name_H-M   'P 1'
#
loop_
_entity.id
_entity.type
_entity.pdbx_description
1 polymer ?
#
loop_
_entity_poly.entity_id
_entity_poly.type
_entity_poly.pdbx_seq_one_letter_code
_entity_poly.pdbx_strand_id
1 'polypeptide(L)'
;SETGETVSMSLQALFVPDSYVVGDGSISEISPPLAAQVEPSGEIIKGFYLRDEGYSEAGAIAGRFTYQPTRQTLEMTTYYRRSVAVDQMRLVSPDLRIRTIVTYKRPETREEPPSIIDLVGFGVEHKQPT
;
A
#
# COMPACT_ATOMS: atom_id res chain seq x y z
N SER A 1 4.11 25.28 17.58
CA SER A 1 3.36 24.42 18.52
C SER A 1 2.42 23.56 17.71
N GLU A 2 2.89 22.41 17.24
CA GLU A 2 2.02 21.36 16.71
C GLU A 2 1.43 20.62 17.91
N THR A 3 0.14 20.79 18.11
CA THR A 3 -0.65 19.98 19.03
C THR A 3 -0.52 18.53 18.59
N GLY A 4 0.15 17.72 19.41
CA GLY A 4 0.33 16.27 19.22
C GLY A 4 -0.98 15.50 19.36
N GLU A 5 -1.90 15.77 18.45
CA GLU A 5 -3.13 15.01 18.31
C GLU A 5 -2.74 13.71 17.58
N THR A 6 -2.57 12.63 18.35
CA THR A 6 -2.45 11.28 17.82
C THR A 6 -3.79 10.90 17.21
N VAL A 7 -4.00 11.28 15.95
CA VAL A 7 -5.12 10.79 15.15
C VAL A 7 -4.82 9.32 14.84
N SER A 8 -5.25 8.43 15.73
CA SER A 8 -5.26 6.99 15.47
C SER A 8 -6.43 6.72 14.53
N MET A 9 -6.14 6.59 13.22
CA MET A 9 -7.13 6.10 12.27
C MET A 9 -7.25 4.58 12.42
N SER A 10 -8.37 4.11 12.98
CA SER A 10 -8.72 2.69 13.00
C SER A 10 -9.37 2.29 11.68
N LEU A 11 -8.57 2.07 10.64
CA LEU A 11 -9.07 1.63 9.34
C LEU A 11 -9.39 0.13 9.35
N GLN A 12 -10.60 -0.24 8.91
CA GLN A 12 -10.94 -1.63 8.67
C GLN A 12 -10.41 -2.03 7.29
N ALA A 13 -9.44 -2.93 7.26
CA ALA A 13 -8.82 -3.40 6.03
C ALA A 13 -9.13 -4.87 5.77
N LEU A 14 -9.43 -5.20 4.52
CA LEU A 14 -9.59 -6.57 4.04
C LEU A 14 -8.56 -6.85 2.94
N PHE A 15 -7.81 -7.95 3.12
CA PHE A 15 -6.86 -8.46 2.14
C PHE A 15 -7.45 -9.70 1.47
N VAL A 16 -7.64 -9.64 0.15
CA VAL A 16 -8.22 -10.73 -0.64
C VAL A 16 -7.17 -11.23 -1.65
N PRO A 17 -6.56 -12.41 -1.44
CA PRO A 17 -5.59 -12.94 -2.39
C PRO A 17 -6.23 -13.21 -3.76
N ASP A 18 -5.45 -13.04 -4.83
CA ASP A 18 -5.91 -13.21 -6.22
C ASP A 18 -6.51 -14.59 -6.48
N SER A 19 -6.02 -15.62 -5.77
CA SER A 19 -6.52 -17.00 -5.86
C SER A 19 -7.99 -17.18 -5.48
N TYR A 20 -8.58 -16.21 -4.77
CA TYR A 20 -9.97 -16.24 -4.32
C TYR A 20 -10.89 -15.32 -5.14
N VAL A 21 -10.36 -14.62 -6.14
CA VAL A 21 -11.13 -13.69 -6.97
C VAL A 21 -11.67 -14.44 -8.17
N VAL A 22 -12.99 -14.66 -8.20
CA VAL A 22 -13.67 -15.34 -9.31
C VAL A 22 -14.15 -14.28 -10.31
N GLY A 23 -13.43 -14.10 -11.41
CA GLY A 23 -13.76 -13.15 -12.48
C GLY A 23 -12.57 -12.31 -12.93
N ASP A 24 -12.72 -11.57 -14.04
CA ASP A 24 -11.68 -10.76 -14.69
C ASP A 24 -11.42 -9.42 -13.95
N GLY A 25 -11.46 -9.45 -12.62
CA GLY A 25 -11.50 -8.29 -11.72
C GLY A 25 -10.20 -7.48 -11.70
N SER A 26 -9.82 -6.87 -12.82
CA SER A 26 -8.66 -5.97 -12.88
C SER A 26 -9.00 -4.64 -12.21
N ILE A 27 -8.46 -4.41 -11.00
CA ILE A 27 -8.67 -3.13 -10.27
C ILE A 27 -7.60 -2.08 -10.63
N SER A 28 -6.64 -2.38 -11.54
CA SER A 28 -5.73 -1.35 -12.02
C SER A 28 -5.28 -1.55 -13.46
N GLU A 29 -5.66 -0.59 -14.31
CA GLU A 29 -5.16 -0.42 -15.68
C GLU A 29 -3.80 0.32 -15.73
N ILE A 30 -3.32 0.85 -14.59
CA ILE A 30 -2.08 1.63 -14.52
C ILE A 30 -0.94 0.74 -14.05
N SER A 31 0.14 0.72 -14.83
CA SER A 31 1.41 0.07 -14.49
C SER A 31 1.90 0.50 -13.09
N PRO A 32 2.29 -0.44 -12.20
CA PRO A 32 2.77 -0.07 -10.88
C PRO A 32 4.07 0.74 -10.97
N PRO A 33 4.28 1.72 -10.06
CA PRO A 33 5.53 2.46 -9.98
C PRO A 33 6.70 1.53 -9.63
N LEU A 34 7.93 1.98 -9.88
CA LEU A 34 9.14 1.17 -9.64
C LEU A 34 9.23 0.64 -8.20
N ALA A 35 8.82 1.44 -7.20
CA ALA A 35 8.83 1.01 -5.81
C ALA A 35 7.88 -0.16 -5.50
N ALA A 36 6.90 -0.41 -6.36
CA ALA A 36 5.93 -1.50 -6.24
C ALA A 36 6.20 -2.67 -7.22
N GLN A 37 7.30 -2.61 -7.95
CA GLN A 37 7.71 -3.70 -8.85
C GLN A 37 8.50 -4.74 -8.04
N VAL A 38 8.04 -5.97 -8.07
CA VAL A 38 8.64 -7.09 -7.35
C VAL A 38 9.10 -8.14 -8.35
N GLU A 39 10.39 -8.47 -8.30
CA GLU A 39 10.97 -9.57 -9.06
C GLU A 39 10.24 -10.88 -8.74
N PRO A 40 9.86 -11.71 -9.74
CA PRO A 40 9.05 -12.92 -9.54
C PRO A 40 9.81 -14.08 -8.85
N SER A 41 10.86 -13.81 -8.09
CA SER A 41 11.65 -14.81 -7.40
C SER A 41 11.05 -15.18 -6.05
N GLY A 42 10.67 -16.44 -5.87
CA GLY A 42 10.16 -16.98 -4.60
C GLY A 42 8.63 -16.94 -4.46
N GLU A 43 8.16 -17.27 -3.25
CA GLU A 43 6.74 -17.23 -2.91
C GLU A 43 6.28 -15.77 -2.81
N ILE A 44 5.30 -15.37 -3.61
CA ILE A 44 4.71 -14.03 -3.58
C ILE A 44 3.19 -14.19 -3.55
N ILE A 45 2.55 -13.53 -2.58
CA ILE A 45 1.09 -13.48 -2.49
C ILE A 45 0.64 -12.10 -2.95
N LYS A 46 -0.19 -12.05 -3.99
CA LYS A 46 -0.77 -10.81 -4.53
C LYS A 46 -2.28 -10.83 -4.37
N GLY A 47 -2.89 -9.65 -4.29
CA GLY A 47 -4.33 -9.55 -4.12
C GLY A 47 -4.86 -8.12 -4.00
N PHE A 48 -6.13 -8.01 -3.65
CA PHE A 48 -6.79 -6.74 -3.37
C PHE A 48 -6.65 -6.34 -1.91
N TYR A 49 -6.40 -5.06 -1.73
CA TYR A 49 -6.39 -4.37 -0.45
C TYR A 49 -7.57 -3.42 -0.42
N LEU A 50 -8.61 -3.78 0.34
CA LEU A 50 -9.85 -3.02 0.42
C LEU A 50 -9.93 -2.33 1.77
N ARG A 51 -10.39 -1.08 1.78
CA ARG A 51 -10.64 -0.29 2.97
C ARG A 51 -11.98 0.41 2.90
N ASP A 52 -12.56 0.64 4.07
CA ASP A 52 -13.73 1.49 4.26
C ASP A 52 -13.45 2.97 3.97
N GLU A 53 -12.24 3.45 4.28
CA GLU A 53 -11.79 4.82 4.03
C GLU A 53 -10.35 4.93 3.50
N GLY A 54 -10.11 5.99 2.73
CA GLY A 54 -8.79 6.38 2.25
C GLY A 54 -8.04 7.33 3.16
N TYR A 55 -6.71 7.38 3.02
CA TYR A 55 -5.91 8.40 3.71
C TYR A 55 -6.08 9.80 3.09
N SER A 56 -6.38 9.87 1.80
CA SER A 56 -6.41 11.13 1.04
C SER A 56 -7.75 11.44 0.40
N GLU A 57 -8.69 10.49 0.42
CA GLU A 57 -10.01 10.63 -0.20
C GLU A 57 -11.07 9.93 0.65
N ALA A 58 -12.26 10.53 0.73
CA ALA A 58 -13.39 9.94 1.43
C ALA A 58 -14.02 8.80 0.61
N GLY A 59 -14.44 7.74 1.31
CA GLY A 59 -15.11 6.58 0.74
C GLY A 59 -14.22 5.34 0.60
N ALA A 60 -14.85 4.22 0.25
CA ALA A 60 -14.19 2.93 0.13
C ALA A 60 -13.08 2.97 -0.93
N ILE A 61 -11.93 2.41 -0.57
CA ILE A 61 -10.74 2.39 -1.42
C ILE A 61 -10.34 0.97 -1.72
N ALA A 62 -10.12 0.70 -3.01
CA ALA A 62 -9.51 -0.53 -3.48
C ALA A 62 -8.08 -0.24 -3.96
N GLY A 63 -7.14 -1.05 -3.50
CA GLY A 63 -5.76 -1.07 -3.93
C GLY A 63 -5.29 -2.50 -4.21
N ARG A 64 -4.01 -2.64 -4.50
CA ARG A 64 -3.33 -3.91 -4.66
C ARG A 64 -2.40 -4.13 -3.49
N PHE A 65 -2.22 -5.38 -3.07
CA PHE A 65 -1.12 -5.73 -2.19
C PHE A 65 -0.21 -6.78 -2.81
N THR A 66 1.04 -6.77 -2.35
CA THR A 66 2.02 -7.81 -2.58
C THR A 66 2.65 -8.15 -1.23
N TYR A 67 2.60 -9.42 -0.82
CA TYR A 67 3.27 -9.93 0.35
C TYR A 67 4.41 -10.87 -0.06
N GLN A 68 5.59 -10.63 0.49
CA GLN A 68 6.80 -11.43 0.27
C GLN A 68 7.18 -12.11 1.59
N PRO A 69 6.82 -13.39 1.83
CA PRO A 69 7.07 -14.10 3.08
C PRO A 69 8.55 -14.12 3.47
N THR A 70 9.45 -14.32 2.51
CA THR A 70 10.90 -14.35 2.74
C THR A 70 11.43 -13.04 3.34
N ARG A 71 10.81 -11.91 3.03
CA ARG A 71 11.22 -10.58 3.54
C ARG A 71 10.35 -10.08 4.68
N GLN A 72 9.24 -10.77 4.96
CA GLN A 72 8.15 -10.31 5.83
C GLN A 72 7.70 -8.89 5.48
N THR A 73 7.62 -8.61 4.18
CA THR A 73 7.26 -7.30 3.65
C THR A 73 5.86 -7.37 3.04
N LEU A 74 4.96 -6.54 3.56
CA LEU A 74 3.67 -6.24 2.97
C LEU A 74 3.78 -4.90 2.25
N GLU A 75 3.50 -4.90 0.96
CA GLU A 75 3.42 -3.70 0.14
C GLU A 75 1.98 -3.49 -0.31
N MET A 76 1.50 -2.26 -0.23
CA MET A 76 0.15 -1.86 -0.63
C MET A 76 0.24 -0.69 -1.60
N THR A 77 -0.31 -0.85 -2.79
CA THR A 77 -0.41 0.21 -3.80
C THR A 77 -1.85 0.70 -3.89
N THR A 78 -2.07 1.97 -3.64
CA THR A 78 -3.38 2.63 -3.74
C THR A 78 -3.35 3.68 -4.85
N TYR A 79 -4.33 3.63 -5.76
CA TYR A 79 -4.47 4.59 -6.85
C TYR A 79 -5.56 5.61 -6.50
N TYR A 80 -5.17 6.76 -5.98
CA TYR A 80 -6.06 7.89 -5.74
C TYR A 80 -6.34 8.64 -7.05
N ARG A 81 -7.28 9.60 -7.04
CA ARG A 81 -7.59 10.41 -8.22
C ARG A 81 -6.39 11.22 -8.70
N ARG A 82 -5.59 11.75 -7.77
CA ARG A 82 -4.47 12.67 -8.04
C ARG A 82 -3.08 12.07 -7.81
N SER A 83 -3.00 10.93 -7.13
CA SER A 83 -1.73 10.33 -6.74
C SER A 83 -1.76 8.81 -6.76
N VAL A 84 -0.59 8.20 -6.77
CA VAL A 84 -0.40 6.77 -6.53
C VAL A 84 0.49 6.61 -5.31
N ALA A 85 0.00 5.92 -4.28
CA ALA A 85 0.75 5.71 -3.04
C ALA A 85 1.18 4.25 -2.93
N VAL A 86 2.46 4.04 -2.64
CA VAL A 86 3.05 2.75 -2.30
C VAL A 86 3.42 2.77 -0.83
N ASP A 87 2.78 1.93 -0.03
CA ASP A 87 3.00 1.78 1.41
C ASP A 87 3.62 0.41 1.69
N GLN A 88 4.87 0.40 2.13
CA GLN A 88 5.63 -0.79 2.46
C GLN A 88 5.76 -0.91 3.97
N MET A 89 5.29 -2.01 4.52
CA MET A 89 5.45 -2.38 5.92
C MET A 89 6.32 -3.63 6.02
N ARG A 90 7.28 -3.61 6.92
CA ARG A 90 8.15 -4.76 7.21
C ARG A 90 8.25 -4.97 8.71
N LEU A 91 8.00 -6.19 9.15
CA LEU A 91 8.29 -6.59 10.53
C LEU A 91 9.81 -6.75 10.69
N VAL A 92 10.36 -6.12 11.73
CA VAL A 92 11.77 -6.29 12.12
C VAL A 92 11.91 -7.06 13.44
N SER A 93 10.86 -7.04 14.26
CA SER A 93 10.62 -7.94 15.39
C SER A 93 9.09 -8.16 15.53
N PRO A 94 8.63 -9.10 16.37
CA PRO A 94 7.20 -9.35 16.56
C PRO A 94 6.37 -8.14 17.00
N ASP A 95 7.03 -7.14 17.57
CA ASP A 95 6.45 -5.92 18.13
C ASP A 95 6.95 -4.63 17.47
N LEU A 96 7.80 -4.71 16.44
CA LEU A 96 8.35 -3.54 15.73
C LEU A 96 8.21 -3.71 14.23
N ARG A 97 7.65 -2.68 13.59
CA ARG A 97 7.62 -2.57 12.13
C ARG A 97 8.27 -1.28 11.64
N ILE A 98 8.90 -1.38 10.49
CA ILE A 98 9.32 -0.23 9.68
C ILE A 98 8.27 -0.03 8.60
N ARG A 99 7.90 1.23 8.39
CA ARG A 99 6.99 1.65 7.34
C ARG A 99 7.66 2.68 6.44
N THR A 100 7.53 2.49 5.13
CA THR A 100 7.97 3.44 4.11
C THR A 100 6.79 3.73 3.20
N ILE A 101 6.51 5.00 2.95
CA ILE A 101 5.44 5.43 2.06
C ILE A 101 6.05 6.30 0.97
N VAL A 102 5.82 5.95 -0.29
CA VAL A 102 6.20 6.78 -1.44
C VAL A 102 4.92 7.15 -2.18
N THR A 103 4.67 8.45 -2.30
CA THR A 103 3.52 8.98 -3.05
C THR A 103 4.03 9.64 -4.33
N TYR A 104 3.46 9.22 -5.45
CA TYR A 104 3.73 9.73 -6.78
C TYR A 104 2.57 10.57 -7.28
N LYS A 105 2.84 11.54 -8.15
CA LYS A 105 1.80 12.13 -9.00
C LYS A 105 1.20 11.04 -9.87
N ARG A 106 -0.12 11.10 -10.08
CA ARG A 106 -0.77 10.19 -11.02
C ARG A 106 -0.32 10.53 -12.45
N PRO A 107 0.11 9.54 -13.26
CA PRO A 107 0.49 9.77 -14.64
C PRO A 107 -0.71 10.18 -15.48
N GLU A 108 -0.47 10.92 -16.56
CA GLU A 108 -1.52 11.37 -17.50
C GLU A 108 -2.04 10.22 -18.35
N THR A 109 -1.15 9.30 -18.74
CA THR A 109 -1.45 8.09 -19.50
C THR A 109 -1.43 6.87 -18.59
N ARG A 110 -2.17 5.82 -18.97
CA ARG A 110 -2.28 4.60 -18.15
C ARG A 110 -1.12 3.63 -18.39
N GLU A 111 -0.50 3.68 -19.57
CA GLU A 111 0.63 2.83 -19.89
C GLU A 111 1.90 3.23 -19.14
N GLU A 112 2.05 4.50 -18.78
CA GLU A 112 3.22 5.02 -18.09
C GLU A 112 3.17 4.74 -16.58
N PRO A 113 4.22 4.16 -15.99
CA PRO A 113 4.30 4.00 -14.55
C PRO A 113 4.49 5.38 -13.87
N PRO A 114 3.87 5.62 -12.70
CA PRO A 114 4.12 6.84 -11.93
C PRO A 114 5.61 7.00 -11.60
N SER A 115 6.18 8.18 -11.89
CA SER A 115 7.62 8.43 -11.78
C SER A 115 7.98 9.70 -10.99
N ILE A 116 7.07 10.69 -10.93
CA ILE A 116 7.30 11.94 -10.20
C ILE A 116 6.86 11.74 -8.74
N ILE A 117 7.83 11.75 -7.81
CA ILE A 117 7.60 11.61 -6.37
C ILE A 117 7.15 12.96 -5.80
N ASP A 118 6.01 12.96 -5.10
CA ASP A 118 5.50 14.11 -4.35
C ASP A 118 5.92 14.07 -2.87
N LEU A 119 5.89 12.87 -2.27
CA LEU A 119 6.17 12.69 -0.85
C LEU A 119 6.85 11.35 -0.60
N VAL A 120 7.81 11.37 0.33
CA VAL A 120 8.41 10.17 0.91
C VAL A 120 8.29 10.27 2.44
N GLY A 121 7.71 9.25 3.06
CA GLY A 121 7.57 9.12 4.50
C GLY A 121 8.25 7.85 5.01
N PHE A 122 8.82 7.93 6.21
CA PHE A 122 9.41 6.80 6.93
C PHE A 122 8.91 6.79 8.36
N GLY A 123 8.60 5.61 8.88
CA GLY A 123 8.09 5.42 10.23
C GLY A 123 8.66 4.17 10.87
N VAL A 124 8.86 4.25 12.18
CA VAL A 124 9.15 3.09 13.03
C VAL A 124 8.00 3.01 14.03
N GLU A 125 7.30 1.89 14.05
CA GLU A 125 6.08 1.73 14.82
C GLU A 125 6.20 0.51 15.73
N HIS A 126 6.06 0.74 17.03
CA HIS A 126 5.96 -0.32 18.03
C HIS A 126 4.50 -0.73 18.21
N LYS A 127 4.26 -2.04 18.30
CA LYS A 127 2.97 -2.56 18.75
C LYS A 127 2.74 -2.09 20.19
N GLN A 128 1.67 -1.34 20.41
CA GLN A 128 1.31 -0.98 21.78
C GLN A 128 0.86 -2.24 22.53
N PRO A 129 1.36 -2.47 23.77
CA PRO A 129 0.83 -3.51 24.63
C PRO A 129 -0.66 -3.25 24.83
N THR A 130 -1.48 -4.28 24.60
CA THR A 130 -2.93 -4.23 24.82
C THR A 130 -3.24 -4.38 26.29
#